data_AF-A0A0Q6RMG5-F1
#
_entry.id   AF-A0A0Q6RMG5-F1
#
_cell.length_a   1.000
_cell.length_b   1.000
_cell.length_c   1.000
_cell.angle_alpha   90.00
_cell.angle_beta   90.00
_cell.angle_gamma   90.00
#
_symmetry.space_group_name_H-M   'P 1'
#
loop_
_entity.id
_entity.type
_entity.pdbx_description
1 polymer ?
#
loop_
_entity_poly.entity_id
_entity_poly.type
_entity_poly.pdbx_seq_one_letter_code
_entity_poly.pdbx_strand_id
1 'polypeptide(L)'
;MVSYPIRIARDTYRGRDARKMQKAADHNRDVAELERKINEMLRNQMEPVKVYSWAGIAQETGMSYDFIKSVGYSIDCGSNGFTATAPAA
;
A
#
# COMPACT_ATOMS: atom_id res chain seq x y z
N MET A 1 3.66 -7.11 11.76
CA MET A 1 4.97 -6.99 11.12
C MET A 1 4.92 -7.72 9.80
N VAL A 2 5.19 -7.04 8.70
CA VAL A 2 5.02 -7.56 7.34
C VAL A 2 6.35 -7.89 6.68
N SER A 3 6.33 -8.89 5.79
CA SER A 3 7.46 -9.29 4.98
C SER A 3 7.17 -9.01 3.50
N TYR A 4 8.21 -8.75 2.73
CA TYR A 4 8.12 -8.70 1.28
C TYR A 4 7.72 -10.08 0.70
N PRO A 5 6.90 -10.13 -0.37
CA PRO A 5 6.08 -9.05 -0.91
C PRO A 5 4.77 -8.89 -0.12
N ILE A 6 4.28 -7.66 -0.01
CA ILE A 6 2.95 -7.37 0.50
C ILE A 6 1.92 -7.39 -0.62
N ARG A 7 0.65 -7.62 -0.24
CA ARG A 7 -0.52 -7.47 -1.11
C ARG A 7 -1.53 -6.56 -0.44
N ILE A 8 -2.09 -5.65 -1.24
CA ILE A 8 -3.08 -4.69 -0.79
C ILE A 8 -4.43 -5.04 -1.41
N ALA A 9 -5.48 -5.04 -0.59
CA ALA A 9 -6.82 -5.40 -1.01
C ALA A 9 -7.36 -4.45 -2.10
N ARG A 10 -8.13 -5.01 -3.04
CA ARG A 10 -8.74 -4.30 -4.16
C ARG A 10 -10.24 -4.17 -3.97
N ASP A 11 -10.82 -3.11 -4.52
CA ASP A 11 -12.27 -3.00 -4.65
C ASP A 11 -12.75 -3.98 -5.73
N THR A 12 -13.68 -4.87 -5.37
CA THR A 12 -14.20 -5.89 -6.27
C THR A 12 -15.63 -5.59 -6.71
N TYR A 13 -16.06 -4.32 -6.70
CA TYR A 13 -17.41 -3.93 -7.13
C TYR A 13 -17.86 -4.60 -8.45
N ARG A 14 -18.92 -5.43 -8.37
CA ARG A 14 -19.53 -6.17 -9.50
C ARG A 14 -20.93 -5.68 -9.88
N GLY A 15 -21.36 -4.53 -9.34
CA GLY A 15 -22.70 -4.02 -9.60
C GLY A 15 -22.84 -3.42 -11.00
N ARG A 16 -24.08 -3.13 -11.40
CA ARG A 16 -24.43 -2.63 -12.74
C ARG A 16 -24.20 -1.12 -12.94
N ASP A 17 -23.86 -0.39 -11.87
CA ASP A 17 -23.62 1.06 -11.95
C ASP A 17 -22.23 1.34 -12.56
N ALA A 18 -22.21 1.80 -13.80
CA ALA A 18 -20.99 2.09 -14.54
C ALA A 18 -20.09 3.15 -13.86
N ARG A 19 -20.68 4.12 -13.14
CA ARG A 19 -19.89 5.15 -12.45
C ARG A 19 -19.12 4.56 -11.27
N LYS A 20 -19.77 3.68 -10.50
CA LYS A 20 -19.14 2.96 -9.39
C LYS A 20 -18.09 1.99 -9.90
N MET A 21 -18.34 1.32 -11.02
CA MET A 21 -17.37 0.44 -11.67
C MET A 21 -16.12 1.22 -12.11
N GLN A 22 -16.28 2.38 -12.75
CA GLN A 22 -15.16 3.23 -13.14
C GLN A 22 -14.36 3.70 -11.93
N LYS A 23 -15.05 4.17 -10.88
CA LYS A 23 -14.40 4.59 -9.63
C LYS A 23 -13.61 3.47 -8.96
N ALA A 24 -14.15 2.25 -8.94
CA ALA A 24 -13.46 1.07 -8.42
C ALA A 24 -12.23 0.72 -9.27
N ALA A 25 -12.33 0.85 -10.60
CA ALA A 25 -11.20 0.62 -11.51
C ALA A 25 -10.07 1.64 -11.30
N ASP A 26 -10.40 2.93 -11.18
CA ASP A 26 -9.42 3.99 -10.92
C ASP A 26 -8.77 3.81 -9.54
N HIS A 27 -9.59 3.55 -8.51
CA HIS A 27 -9.07 3.21 -7.18
C HIS A 27 -8.10 2.02 -7.21
N ASN A 28 -8.48 0.93 -7.89
CA ASN A 28 -7.63 -0.25 -8.01
C ASN A 28 -6.34 0.02 -8.78
N ARG A 29 -6.34 0.94 -9.75
CA ARG A 29 -5.13 1.37 -10.45
C ARG A 29 -4.17 2.04 -9.47
N ASP A 30 -4.66 2.98 -8.67
CA ASP A 30 -3.85 3.71 -7.69
C ASP A 30 -3.30 2.75 -6.61
N VAL A 31 -4.11 1.80 -6.14
CA VAL A 31 -3.66 0.78 -5.18
C VAL A 31 -2.57 -0.11 -5.81
N ALA A 32 -2.55 -0.28 -7.15
CA ALA A 32 -1.59 -1.17 -7.83
C ALA A 32 -0.23 -0.50 -7.89
N GLU A 33 -0.26 0.78 -8.20
CA GLU A 33 0.92 1.60 -8.16
C GLU A 33 1.49 1.70 -6.73
N LEU A 34 0.65 1.89 -5.71
CA LEU A 34 1.09 1.95 -4.32
C LEU A 34 1.72 0.64 -3.86
N GLU A 35 1.06 -0.49 -4.12
CA GLU A 35 1.59 -1.83 -3.79
C GLU A 35 2.94 -2.08 -4.46
N ARG A 36 3.09 -1.72 -5.74
CA ARG A 36 4.36 -1.84 -6.46
C ARG A 36 5.46 -1.01 -5.79
N LYS A 37 5.20 0.27 -5.50
CA LYS A 37 6.19 1.17 -4.89
C LYS A 37 6.60 0.69 -3.49
N ILE A 38 5.65 0.26 -2.65
CA ILE A 38 5.97 -0.28 -1.32
C ILE A 38 6.80 -1.56 -1.44
N ASN A 39 6.44 -2.46 -2.36
CA ASN A 39 7.22 -3.68 -2.58
C ASN A 39 8.64 -3.37 -3.08
N GLU A 40 8.84 -2.35 -3.90
CA GLU A 40 10.18 -1.88 -4.29
C GLU A 40 10.98 -1.35 -3.09
N MET A 41 10.36 -0.56 -2.21
CA MET A 41 10.99 -0.08 -0.97
C MET A 41 11.40 -1.24 -0.06
N LEU A 42 10.51 -2.23 0.12
CA LEU A 42 10.76 -3.41 0.94
C LEU A 42 11.83 -4.33 0.36
N ARG A 43 11.86 -4.49 -0.97
CA ARG A 43 12.90 -5.27 -1.65
C ARG A 43 14.29 -4.66 -1.47
N ASN A 44 14.37 -3.33 -1.45
CA ASN A 44 15.62 -2.59 -1.30
C ASN A 44 15.98 -2.31 0.17
N GLN A 45 15.22 -2.86 1.12
CA GLN A 45 15.48 -2.68 2.55
C GLN A 45 16.76 -3.43 2.96
N MET A 46 17.75 -2.67 3.43
CA MET A 46 19.00 -3.21 3.98
C MET A 46 18.94 -3.44 5.50
N GLU A 47 18.05 -2.72 6.20
CA GLU A 47 17.88 -2.81 7.64
C GLU A 47 17.09 -4.09 8.01
N PRO A 48 17.50 -4.84 9.05
CA PRO A 48 16.80 -6.08 9.42
C PRO A 48 15.35 -5.83 9.85
N VAL A 49 15.07 -4.68 10.47
CA VAL A 49 13.75 -4.21 10.86
C VAL A 49 13.67 -2.72 10.56
N LYS A 50 12.63 -2.29 9.84
CA LYS A 50 12.39 -0.87 9.50
C LYS A 50 10.93 -0.51 9.68
N VAL A 51 10.67 0.70 10.19
CA VAL A 51 9.33 1.27 10.29
C VAL A 51 9.08 2.19 9.11
N TYR A 52 8.00 1.95 8.38
CA TYR A 52 7.53 2.82 7.29
C TYR A 52 6.31 3.59 7.76
N SER A 53 6.40 4.92 7.83
CA SER A 53 5.27 5.77 8.15
C SER A 53 4.44 6.08 6.89
N TRP A 54 3.13 6.25 7.05
CA TRP A 54 2.24 6.68 5.96
C TRP A 54 2.67 8.04 5.39
N ALA A 55 3.19 8.93 6.23
CA ALA A 55 3.69 10.23 5.80
C ALA A 55 4.95 10.11 4.92
N GLY A 56 5.90 9.26 5.32
CA GLY A 56 7.10 8.99 4.51
C GLY A 56 6.75 8.36 3.17
N ILE A 57 5.85 7.38 3.16
CA ILE A 57 5.37 6.76 1.91
C ILE A 57 4.66 7.80 1.03
N ALA A 58 3.86 8.71 1.59
CA ALA A 58 3.21 9.78 0.83
C ALA A 58 4.24 10.70 0.14
N GLN A 59 5.28 11.08 0.88
CA GLN A 59 6.37 11.89 0.35
C GLN A 59 7.15 11.18 -0.77
N GLU A 60 7.49 9.91 -0.59
CA GLU A 60 8.27 9.13 -1.57
C GLU A 60 7.46 8.78 -2.83
N THR A 61 6.16 8.47 -2.66
CA THR A 61 5.31 8.04 -3.77
C THR A 61 4.61 9.20 -4.50
N GLY A 62 4.51 10.36 -3.87
CA GLY A 62 3.72 11.50 -4.32
C GLY A 62 2.20 11.32 -4.17
N MET A 63 1.76 10.22 -3.59
CA MET A 63 0.34 9.92 -3.37
C MET A 63 -0.18 10.63 -2.12
N SER A 64 -1.48 10.92 -2.07
CA SER A 64 -2.08 11.59 -0.91
C SER A 64 -1.97 10.73 0.35
N TYR A 65 -1.67 11.38 1.48
CA TYR A 65 -1.61 10.73 2.79
C TYR A 65 -2.93 10.03 3.14
N ASP A 66 -4.07 10.68 2.87
CA ASP A 66 -5.39 10.12 3.19
C ASP A 66 -5.67 8.85 2.38
N PHE A 67 -5.27 8.81 1.10
CA PHE A 67 -5.34 7.59 0.30
C PHE A 67 -4.47 6.50 0.92
N ILE A 68 -3.18 6.76 1.16
CA ILE A 68 -2.27 5.76 1.74
C ILE A 68 -2.77 5.26 3.08
N LYS A 69 -3.28 6.14 3.95
CA LYS A 69 -3.83 5.76 5.25
C LYS A 69 -5.07 4.88 5.10
N SER A 70 -5.97 5.23 4.18
CA SER A 70 -7.22 4.49 3.96
C SER A 70 -6.96 3.06 3.49
N VAL A 71 -5.95 2.86 2.64
CA VAL A 71 -5.61 1.55 2.07
C VAL A 71 -4.57 0.81 2.91
N GLY A 72 -3.59 1.53 3.46
CA GLY A 72 -2.47 1.00 4.23
C GLY A 72 -2.87 0.31 5.54
N TYR A 73 -4.05 0.63 6.08
CA TYR A 73 -4.61 -0.14 7.20
C TYR A 73 -4.70 -1.64 6.89
N SER A 74 -4.94 -2.03 5.63
CA SER A 74 -5.01 -3.45 5.26
C SER A 74 -3.66 -4.19 5.28
N ILE A 75 -2.54 -3.48 5.44
CA ILE A 75 -1.20 -4.08 5.38
C ILE A 75 -0.84 -4.73 6.73
N ASP A 76 -0.99 -4.01 7.83
CA ASP A 76 -0.61 -4.51 9.18
C ASP A 76 -1.54 -3.97 10.28
N CYS A 77 -2.77 -3.52 9.94
CA CYS A 77 -3.68 -2.82 10.85
C CYS A 77 -3.07 -1.58 11.53
N GLY A 78 -2.00 -1.03 10.96
CA GLY A 78 -1.26 0.08 11.55
C GLY A 78 -1.91 1.43 11.29
N SER A 79 -2.08 2.22 12.35
CA SER A 79 -2.76 3.53 12.28
C SER A 79 -1.93 4.62 11.59
N ASN A 80 -0.59 4.53 11.69
CA ASN A 80 0.35 5.56 11.22
C ASN A 80 1.47 5.02 10.30
N GLY A 81 1.51 3.72 10.06
CA GLY A 81 2.55 3.05 9.29
C GLY A 81 2.50 1.55 9.51
N PHE A 82 3.57 0.87 9.11
CA PHE A 82 3.78 -0.54 9.42
C PHE A 82 5.26 -0.81 9.70
N THR A 83 5.52 -1.92 10.38
CA THR A 83 6.89 -2.41 10.61
C THR A 83 7.15 -3.57 9.66
N ALA A 84 8.31 -3.55 8.99
CA ALA A 84 8.71 -4.61 8.09
C ALA A 84 10.08 -5.17 8.44
N THR A 85 10.24 -6.47 8.25
CA THR A 85 11.54 -7.13 8.27
C THR A 85 12.15 -7.17 6.89
N ALA A 86 13.47 -7.16 6.82
CA ALA A 86 14.18 -7.42 5.57
C ALA A 86 13.69 -8.74 4.96
N PRO A 87 13.58 -8.83 3.62
CA PRO A 87 13.37 -10.11 2.98
C PRO A 87 14.48 -11.08 3.40
N ALA A 88 14.12 -12.33 3.70
CA ALA A 88 15.12 -13.37 3.90
C ALA A 88 15.99 -13.47 2.64
N ALA A 89 17.31 -13.38 2.81
CA ALA A 89 18.30 -13.46 1.74
C ALA A 89 18.32 -14.84 1.07
#